data_AF-A0AA43EI80-F1
#
_entry.id   AF-A0AA43EI80-F1
#
_cell.length_a   1.000
_cell.length_b   1.000
_cell.length_c   1.000
_cell.angle_alpha   90.00
_cell.angle_beta   90.00
_cell.angle_gamma   90.00
#
_symmetry.space_group_name_H-M   'P 1'
#
loop_
_entity.id
_entity.type
_entity.pdbx_description
1 polymer ?
#
loop_
_entity_poly.entity_id
_entity_poly.type
_entity_poly.pdbx_seq_one_letter_code
_entity_poly.pdbx_strand_id
1 'polypeptide(L)'
;MNDRPRTNHPHGILDSFRSLLDTILTILHGRAELLSTELEEEVTRLVRVLLWGIVSVFSVIIGASFLGTMLLVAAPERYRALVAAGLGLVFLVIAAVGFAAIRRILHSKPRPFDATLGELEKDRDAIRSRR
;
A
#
# COMPACT_ATOMS: atom_id res chain seq x y z
N MET A 1 -12.61 -43.85 61.01
CA MET A 1 -13.37 -43.09 60.00
C MET A 1 -12.59 -41.81 59.75
N ASN A 2 -11.78 -41.74 58.69
CA ASN A 2 -10.88 -40.60 58.44
C ASN A 2 -11.45 -39.78 57.28
N ASP A 3 -12.03 -38.62 57.59
CA ASP A 3 -12.55 -37.68 56.61
C ASP A 3 -11.38 -37.01 55.88
N ARG A 4 -11.20 -37.33 54.60
CA ARG A 4 -10.28 -36.59 53.73
C ARG A 4 -11.02 -35.39 53.13
N PRO A 5 -10.54 -34.15 53.32
CA PRO A 5 -11.08 -33.00 52.59
C PRO A 5 -10.73 -33.13 51.11
N ARG A 6 -11.76 -33.09 50.25
CA ARG A 6 -11.60 -32.92 48.80
C ARG A 6 -11.13 -31.49 48.55
N THR A 7 -9.84 -31.31 48.23
CA THR A 7 -9.32 -30.05 47.73
C THR A 7 -9.77 -29.85 46.30
N ASN A 8 -11.01 -29.36 46.14
CA ASN A 8 -11.48 -28.77 44.89
C ASN A 8 -10.58 -27.56 44.60
N HIS A 9 -9.56 -27.76 43.77
CA HIS A 9 -8.82 -26.65 43.20
C HIS A 9 -9.80 -25.96 42.24
N PRO A 10 -10.19 -24.70 42.50
CA PRO A 10 -10.93 -23.95 41.51
C PRO A 10 -9.95 -23.74 40.35
N HIS A 11 -10.10 -24.51 39.28
CA HIS A 11 -9.47 -24.22 37.99
C HIS A 11 -10.04 -22.89 37.52
N GLY A 12 -9.35 -21.84 37.95
CA GLY A 12 -9.85 -20.50 37.95
C GLY A 12 -9.89 -19.95 36.54
N ILE A 13 -10.71 -18.93 36.37
CA ILE A 13 -10.85 -18.09 35.16
C ILE A 13 -9.48 -17.64 34.60
N LEU A 14 -8.44 -17.59 35.44
CA LEU A 14 -7.04 -17.38 35.08
C LEU A 14 -6.46 -18.45 34.15
N ASP A 15 -6.75 -19.74 34.37
CA ASP A 15 -6.32 -20.83 33.48
C ASP A 15 -7.02 -20.72 32.12
N SER A 16 -8.30 -20.36 32.10
CA SER A 16 -9.04 -20.09 30.86
C SER A 16 -8.48 -18.87 30.13
N PHE A 17 -8.13 -17.79 30.83
CA PHE A 17 -7.51 -16.60 30.23
C PHE A 17 -6.12 -16.91 29.66
N ARG A 18 -5.35 -17.75 30.35
CA ARG A 18 -4.03 -18.20 29.89
C ARG A 18 -4.12 -19.08 28.65
N SER A 19 -5.10 -19.98 28.60
CA SER A 19 -5.39 -20.80 27.42
C SER A 19 -5.88 -19.98 26.23
N LEU A 20 -6.69 -18.94 26.47
CA LEU A 20 -7.11 -18.00 25.42
C LEU A 20 -5.93 -17.18 24.88
N LEU A 21 -5.05 -16.67 25.76
CA LEU A 21 -3.82 -15.98 25.34
C LEU A 21 -2.90 -16.89 24.52
N ASP A 22 -2.75 -18.15 24.91
CA ASP A 22 -1.93 -19.12 24.20
C ASP A 22 -2.51 -19.45 22.81
N THR A 23 -3.84 -19.56 22.73
CA THR A 23 -4.57 -19.75 21.47
C THR A 23 -4.43 -18.53 20.55
N ILE A 24 -4.56 -17.31 21.10
CA ILE A 24 -4.38 -16.06 20.36
C ILE A 24 -2.92 -15.94 19.87
N LEU A 25 -1.95 -16.24 20.72
CA LEU A 25 -0.53 -16.24 20.36
C LEU A 25 -0.23 -17.25 19.26
N THR A 26 -0.81 -18.44 19.32
CA THR A 26 -0.63 -19.49 18.31
C THR A 26 -1.25 -19.10 16.96
N ILE A 27 -2.46 -18.53 16.97
CA ILE A 27 -3.12 -18.02 15.76
C ILE A 27 -2.34 -16.83 15.17
N LEU A 28 -1.85 -15.94 16.03
CA LEU A 28 -1.07 -14.78 15.62
C LEU A 28 0.29 -15.20 15.04
N HIS A 29 0.93 -16.23 15.60
CA HIS A 29 2.19 -16.75 15.07
C HIS A 29 2.03 -17.29 13.64
N GLY A 30 1.01 -18.13 13.42
CA GLY A 30 0.74 -18.70 12.09
C GLY A 30 0.27 -17.66 11.08
N ARG A 31 -0.50 -16.65 11.50
CA ARG A 31 -0.92 -15.57 10.60
C ARG A 31 0.15 -14.51 10.39
N ALA A 32 1.03 -14.24 11.34
CA ALA A 32 2.16 -13.32 11.17
C ALA A 32 3.18 -13.90 10.19
N GLU A 33 3.39 -15.22 10.20
CA GLU A 33 4.27 -15.89 9.25
C GLU A 33 3.72 -15.82 7.82
N LEU A 34 2.40 -16.07 7.65
CA LEU A 34 1.70 -15.91 6.37
C LEU A 34 1.62 -14.44 5.91
N LEU A 35 1.30 -13.50 6.80
CA LEU A 35 1.29 -12.07 6.50
C LEU A 35 2.68 -11.56 6.14
N SER A 36 3.73 -12.07 6.79
CA SER A 36 5.11 -11.74 6.47
C SER A 36 5.47 -12.21 5.06
N THR A 37 5.06 -13.41 4.68
CA THR A 37 5.34 -13.96 3.33
C THR A 37 4.53 -13.24 2.25
N GLU A 38 3.25 -12.94 2.49
CA GLU A 38 2.41 -12.18 1.56
C GLU A 38 2.87 -10.71 1.42
N LEU A 39 3.24 -10.05 2.53
CA LEU A 39 3.80 -8.68 2.51
C LEU A 39 5.13 -8.62 1.78
N GLU A 40 6.01 -9.59 1.98
CA GLU A 40 7.30 -9.65 1.28
C GLU A 40 7.10 -9.80 -0.23
N GLU A 41 6.15 -10.63 -0.66
CA GLU A 41 5.81 -10.77 -2.08
C GLU A 41 5.22 -9.48 -2.66
N GLU A 42 4.30 -8.82 -1.94
CA GLU A 42 3.65 -7.60 -2.41
C GLU A 42 4.59 -6.39 -2.43
N VAL A 43 5.45 -6.23 -1.41
CA VAL A 43 6.53 -5.22 -1.39
C VAL A 43 7.49 -5.46 -2.54
N THR A 44 7.93 -6.71 -2.77
CA THR A 44 8.84 -7.05 -3.87
C THR A 44 8.20 -6.73 -5.22
N ARG A 45 6.92 -7.05 -5.41
CA ARG A 45 6.16 -6.71 -6.61
C ARG A 45 6.05 -5.20 -6.80
N LEU A 46 5.69 -4.46 -5.76
CA LEU A 46 5.61 -2.99 -5.79
C LEU A 46 6.95 -2.35 -6.12
N VAL A 47 8.03 -2.80 -5.48
CA VAL A 47 9.40 -2.31 -5.75
C VAL A 47 9.77 -2.60 -7.19
N ARG A 48 9.47 -3.79 -7.71
CA ARG A 48 9.73 -4.13 -9.12
C ARG A 48 8.95 -3.22 -10.08
N VAL A 49 7.67 -3.01 -9.84
CA VAL A 49 6.84 -2.09 -10.65
C VAL A 49 7.35 -0.66 -10.54
N LEU A 50 7.76 -0.21 -9.35
CA LEU A 50 8.31 1.12 -9.12
C LEU A 50 9.63 1.32 -9.86
N LEU A 51 10.56 0.36 -9.78
CA LEU A 51 11.84 0.40 -10.49
C LEU A 51 11.63 0.47 -12.01
N TRP A 52 10.81 -0.44 -12.57
CA TRP A 52 10.50 -0.41 -14.00
C TRP A 52 9.72 0.84 -14.41
N GLY A 53 8.84 1.34 -13.55
CA GLY A 53 8.14 2.61 -13.74
C GLY A 53 9.09 3.79 -13.83
N ILE A 54 10.06 3.88 -12.91
CA ILE A 54 11.12 4.90 -12.92
C ILE A 54 11.93 4.79 -14.22
N VAL A 55 12.44 3.60 -14.55
CA VAL A 55 13.21 3.38 -15.79
C VAL A 55 12.42 3.80 -17.03
N SER A 56 11.14 3.43 -17.09
CA SER A 56 10.24 3.80 -18.20
C SER A 56 10.07 5.31 -18.31
N VAL A 57 9.76 6.00 -17.22
CA VAL A 57 9.59 7.46 -17.20
C VAL A 57 10.88 8.17 -17.63
N PHE A 58 12.03 7.76 -17.09
CA PHE A 58 13.33 8.30 -17.49
C PHE A 58 13.61 8.09 -18.99
N SER A 59 13.37 6.89 -19.50
CA SER A 59 13.57 6.57 -20.91
C SER A 59 12.69 7.44 -21.82
N VAL A 60 11.42 7.65 -21.45
CA VAL A 60 10.51 8.55 -22.18
C VAL A 60 11.00 10.00 -22.15
N ILE A 61 11.45 10.52 -21.00
CA ILE A 61 11.96 11.90 -20.90
C ILE A 61 13.18 12.10 -21.80
N ILE A 62 14.14 11.16 -21.77
CA ILE A 62 15.35 11.23 -22.57
C ILE A 62 15.01 11.15 -24.06
N GLY A 63 14.21 10.16 -24.46
CA GLY A 63 13.78 9.98 -25.85
C GLY A 63 13.01 11.19 -26.38
N ALA A 64 12.09 11.74 -25.59
CA ALA A 64 11.31 12.91 -25.99
C ALA A 64 12.16 14.19 -26.08
N SER A 65 13.17 14.35 -25.21
CA SER A 65 14.14 15.46 -25.30
C SER A 65 15.01 15.35 -26.57
N PHE A 66 15.46 14.14 -26.90
CA PHE A 66 16.24 13.88 -28.11
C PHE A 66 15.43 14.13 -29.38
N LEU A 67 14.20 13.61 -29.43
CA LEU A 67 13.26 13.86 -30.52
C LEU A 67 12.92 15.34 -30.66
N GLY A 68 12.67 16.03 -29.55
CA GLY A 68 12.41 17.47 -29.54
C GLY A 68 13.56 18.27 -30.13
N THR A 69 14.78 17.95 -29.73
CA THR A 69 16.01 18.59 -30.23
C THR A 69 16.21 18.30 -31.71
N MET A 70 16.04 17.04 -32.14
CA MET A 70 16.09 16.64 -33.55
C MET A 70 15.08 17.41 -34.40
N LEU A 71 13.85 17.56 -33.91
CA LEU A 71 12.79 18.28 -34.60
C LEU A 71 13.11 19.78 -34.72
N LEU A 72 13.67 20.38 -33.66
CA LEU A 72 14.13 21.77 -33.64
C LEU A 72 15.27 22.03 -34.62
N VAL A 73 16.25 21.12 -34.70
CA VAL A 73 17.38 21.22 -35.62
C VAL A 73 16.94 21.04 -37.07
N ALA A 74 16.03 20.09 -37.33
CA ALA A 74 15.49 19.86 -38.67
C ALA A 74 14.49 20.94 -39.12
N ALA A 75 13.91 21.70 -38.18
CA ALA A 75 12.91 22.71 -38.49
C ALA A 75 13.53 23.93 -39.21
N PRO A 76 12.90 24.41 -40.30
CA PRO A 76 13.28 25.67 -40.95
C PRO A 76 13.15 26.85 -39.99
N GLU A 77 14.04 27.85 -40.10
CA GLU A 77 14.09 29.01 -39.20
C GLU A 77 12.73 29.67 -38.95
N ARG A 78 11.92 29.82 -40.02
CA ARG A 78 10.58 30.41 -39.99
C ARG A 78 9.59 29.66 -39.07
N TYR A 79 9.75 28.36 -38.91
CA TYR A 79 8.82 27.51 -38.17
C TYR A 79 9.37 26.98 -36.85
N ARG A 80 10.65 27.23 -36.52
CA ARG A 80 11.26 26.76 -35.25
C ARG A 80 10.45 27.15 -34.01
N ALA A 81 9.97 28.39 -33.95
CA ALA A 81 9.14 28.87 -32.83
C ALA A 81 7.79 28.14 -32.75
N LEU A 82 7.15 27.86 -33.88
CA LEU A 82 5.90 27.10 -33.95
C LEU A 82 6.11 25.62 -33.55
N VAL A 83 7.20 25.01 -34.00
CA VAL A 83 7.58 23.63 -33.63
C VAL A 83 7.87 23.55 -32.13
N ALA A 84 8.61 24.51 -31.58
CA ALA A 84 8.89 24.60 -30.14
C ALA A 84 7.61 24.75 -29.32
N ALA A 85 6.72 25.66 -29.73
CA ALA A 85 5.45 25.90 -29.06
C ALA A 85 4.52 24.67 -29.12
N GLY A 86 4.45 24.01 -30.28
CA GLY A 86 3.68 22.78 -30.47
C GLY A 86 4.20 21.64 -29.59
N LEU A 87 5.52 21.46 -29.54
CA LEU A 87 6.14 20.45 -28.69
C LEU A 87 5.89 20.74 -27.20
N GLY A 88 6.03 22.00 -26.79
CA GLY A 88 5.70 22.45 -25.44
C GLY A 88 4.23 22.18 -25.07
N LEU A 89 3.30 22.47 -25.99
CA LEU A 89 1.88 22.20 -25.78
C LEU A 89 1.61 20.70 -25.61
N VAL A 90 2.24 19.84 -26.42
CA VAL A 90 2.12 18.37 -26.29
C VAL A 90 2.60 17.91 -24.92
N PHE A 91 3.76 18.38 -24.46
CA PHE A 91 4.26 18.04 -23.13
C PHE A 91 3.33 18.53 -22.01
N LEU A 92 2.76 19.73 -22.13
CA LEU A 92 1.78 20.26 -21.17
C LEU A 92 0.51 19.42 -21.12
N VAL A 93 0.00 18.96 -22.27
CA VAL A 93 -1.17 18.06 -22.33
C VAL A 93 -0.86 16.73 -21.66
N ILE A 94 0.30 16.13 -21.95
CA ILE A 94 0.74 14.88 -21.29
C ILE A 94 0.85 15.08 -19.78
N ALA A 95 1.43 16.18 -19.32
CA ALA A 95 1.54 16.51 -17.90
C ALA A 95 0.15 16.68 -17.24
N ALA A 96 -0.79 17.37 -17.90
CA ALA A 96 -2.14 17.57 -17.40
C ALA A 96 -2.92 16.25 -17.30
N VAL A 97 -2.81 15.38 -18.31
CA VAL A 97 -3.42 14.04 -18.30
C VAL A 97 -2.80 13.18 -17.20
N GLY A 98 -1.47 13.19 -17.07
CA GLY A 98 -0.75 12.48 -16.02
C GLY A 98 -1.16 12.94 -14.63
N PHE A 99 -1.25 14.26 -14.41
CA PHE A 99 -1.74 14.84 -13.15
C PHE A 99 -3.19 14.44 -12.86
N ALA A 100 -4.07 14.47 -13.86
CA ALA A 100 -5.45 14.01 -13.70
C ALA A 100 -5.55 12.52 -13.37
N ALA A 101 -4.71 11.68 -13.98
CA ALA A 101 -4.64 10.24 -13.68
C ALA A 101 -4.13 9.99 -12.25
N ILE A 102 -3.05 10.65 -11.83
CA ILE A 102 -2.53 10.58 -10.46
C ILE A 102 -3.60 11.03 -9.47
N ARG A 103 -4.26 12.16 -9.75
CA ARG A 103 -5.34 12.70 -8.92
C ARG A 103 -6.49 11.71 -8.81
N ARG A 104 -6.91 11.08 -9.92
CA ARG A 104 -7.93 10.00 -9.89
C ARG A 104 -7.46 8.84 -9.02
N ILE A 105 -6.24 8.34 -9.18
CA ILE A 105 -5.72 7.22 -8.37
C ILE A 105 -5.70 7.58 -6.88
N LEU A 106 -5.30 8.79 -6.52
CA LEU A 106 -5.30 9.27 -5.13
C LEU A 106 -6.71 9.42 -4.56
N HIS A 107 -7.67 9.94 -5.34
CA HIS A 107 -9.05 10.13 -4.90
C HIS A 107 -9.91 8.85 -4.98
N SER A 108 -9.52 7.87 -5.80
CA SER A 108 -10.24 6.61 -6.00
C SER A 108 -9.72 5.48 -5.11
N LYS A 109 -8.73 5.70 -4.24
CA LYS A 109 -8.35 4.71 -3.23
C LYS A 109 -9.33 4.75 -2.04
N PRO A 110 -10.13 3.68 -1.78
CA PRO A 110 -10.54 3.41 -0.41
C PRO A 110 -9.25 3.11 0.36
N ARG A 111 -9.06 3.82 1.47
CA ARG A 111 -7.87 3.69 2.31
C ARG A 111 -7.71 2.20 2.67
N PRO A 112 -6.60 1.54 2.31
CA PRO A 112 -6.42 0.10 2.52
C PRO A 112 -6.45 -0.31 4.01
N PHE A 113 -6.40 0.67 4.91
CA PHE A 113 -6.41 0.49 6.35
C PHE A 113 -7.65 1.07 7.04
N ASP A 114 -8.59 1.75 6.38
CA ASP A 114 -9.78 2.27 7.08
C ASP A 114 -10.78 1.16 7.42
N ALA A 115 -10.89 0.14 6.56
CA ALA A 115 -11.71 -1.04 6.88
C ALA A 115 -11.12 -1.79 8.09
N THR A 116 -9.79 -2.01 8.10
CA THR A 116 -9.08 -2.68 9.20
C THR A 116 -9.03 -1.83 10.47
N LEU A 117 -8.85 -0.51 10.37
CA LEU A 117 -8.86 0.41 11.52
C LEU A 117 -10.26 0.55 12.09
N GLY A 118 -11.30 0.61 11.26
CA GLY A 118 -12.69 0.64 11.69
C GLY A 118 -13.14 -0.67 12.34
N GLU A 119 -12.61 -1.82 11.89
CA GLU A 119 -12.78 -3.10 12.57
C GLU A 119 -11.99 -3.16 13.89
N LEU A 120 -10.77 -2.64 13.95
CA LEU A 120 -10.00 -2.52 15.21
C LEU A 120 -10.67 -1.58 16.23
N GLU A 121 -11.35 -0.54 15.76
CA GLU A 121 -12.07 0.40 16.61
C GLU A 121 -13.36 -0.22 17.16
N LYS A 122 -14.08 -0.99 16.33
CA LYS A 122 -15.23 -1.81 16.77
C LYS A 122 -14.84 -2.89 17.77
N ASP A 123 -13.73 -3.58 17.57
CA ASP A 123 -13.23 -4.58 18.52
C ASP A 123 -12.83 -3.93 19.85
N ARG A 124 -12.24 -2.72 19.81
CA ARG A 124 -11.93 -1.94 21.01
C ARG A 124 -13.19 -1.55 21.78
N ASP A 125 -14.24 -1.11 21.08
CA ASP A 125 -15.50 -0.70 21.71
C ASP A 125 -16.26 -1.91 22.28
N ALA A 126 -16.23 -3.06 21.61
CA ALA A 126 -16.81 -4.30 22.13
C ALA A 126 -16.12 -4.83 23.39
N ILE A 127 -14.80 -4.64 23.51
CA ILE A 127 -14.04 -4.98 24.72
C ILE A 127 -14.34 -3.99 25.86
N ARG A 128 -14.54 -2.71 25.53
CA ARG A 128 -14.85 -1.65 26.51
C ARG A 128 -16.30 -1.69 27.01
N SER A 129 -17.25 -2.13 26.19
CA SER A 129 -18.68 -2.24 26.56
C SER A 129 -19.00 -3.48 27.40
N ARG A 130 -18.03 -4.37 27.62
CA ARG A 130 -18.18 -5.61 28.41
C ARG A 130 -17.64 -5.48 29.84
N ARG A 131 -17.33 -4.25 30.27
CA ARG A 131 -16.99 -3.85 31.64
C ARG A 131 -18.10 -2.99 32.21
#